data_AF-A0A8T4JKE5-F1
#
_entry.id   AF-A0A8T4JKE5-F1
#
_cell.length_a   1.000
_cell.length_b   1.000
_cell.length_c   1.000
_cell.angle_alpha   90.00
_cell.angle_beta   90.00
_cell.angle_gamma   90.00
#
_symmetry.space_group_name_H-M   'P 1'
#
loop_
_entity.id
_entity.type
_entity.pdbx_description
1 polymer ?
#
loop_
_entity_poly.entity_id
_entity_poly.type
_entity_poly.pdbx_seq_one_letter_code
_entity_poly.pdbx_strand_id
1 'polypeptide(L)'
;MRDSLYLSQLGSGHENIFVLAMRELSGVFLADSSLILVTVLVVLAWALLLGFPGYIWYKIFRLRHEKHRRHHPRFAPWLLGLLCASLLTAWLVPLISFQRLEIEGLIGVDFLTHSFSASGALISAQQALLLALIVFVVVFVAAQFSIRRFLYIIPILSSVIFMGIYVFYFFASSFAYYLYTGLGAFMTGSYVLSGLMFLFLLLTIVFYVSGYVFFLYEIIRD
;
A
#
# COMPACT_ATOMS: atom_id res chain seq x y z
N MET A 1 19.64 -12.65 -16.18
CA MET A 1 18.87 -11.40 -16.06
C MET A 1 19.79 -10.37 -15.42
N ARG A 2 19.96 -9.19 -16.00
CA ARG A 2 20.75 -8.11 -15.36
C ARG A 2 19.90 -7.56 -14.22
N ASP A 3 20.24 -7.86 -12.98
CA ASP A 3 19.68 -7.16 -11.83
C ASP A 3 19.96 -5.68 -12.02
N SER A 4 18.91 -4.85 -11.99
CA SER A 4 19.08 -3.41 -12.04
C SER A 4 19.94 -2.99 -10.84
N LEU A 5 20.84 -2.02 -11.03
CA LEU A 5 21.68 -1.46 -9.96
C LEU A 5 20.87 -1.15 -8.69
N TYR A 6 19.62 -0.72 -8.85
CA TYR A 6 18.67 -0.50 -7.78
C TYR A 6 18.36 -1.78 -6.99
N LEU A 7 17.92 -2.88 -7.63
CA LEU A 7 17.58 -4.13 -6.94
C LEU A 7 18.79 -4.77 -6.23
N SER A 8 19.99 -4.62 -6.80
CA SER A 8 21.22 -5.12 -6.18
C SER A 8 21.61 -4.38 -4.90
N GLN A 9 21.13 -3.14 -4.73
CA GLN A 9 21.42 -2.30 -3.56
C GLN A 9 20.42 -2.52 -2.41
N LEU A 10 19.26 -3.15 -2.67
CA LEU A 10 18.20 -3.29 -1.68
C LEU A 10 18.45 -4.40 -0.63
N GLY A 11 19.39 -5.32 -0.87
CA GLY A 11 19.74 -6.39 0.07
C GLY A 11 18.70 -7.53 0.13
N SER A 12 18.75 -8.35 1.17
CA SER A 12 17.86 -9.51 1.36
C SER A 12 16.39 -9.12 1.59
N GLY A 13 15.44 -9.88 1.04
CA GLY A 13 13.98 -9.65 1.22
C GLY A 13 13.23 -9.17 -0.03
N HIS A 14 13.95 -8.97 -1.15
CA HIS A 14 13.43 -8.51 -2.44
C HIS A 14 13.26 -9.64 -3.45
N GLU A 15 12.98 -10.85 -2.96
CA GLU A 15 12.70 -11.98 -3.84
C GLU A 15 11.30 -11.85 -4.46
N ASN A 16 11.10 -12.46 -5.62
CA ASN A 16 9.77 -12.46 -6.22
C ASN A 16 8.81 -13.29 -5.34
N ILE A 17 7.69 -12.69 -4.89
CA ILE A 17 6.69 -13.36 -4.03
C ILE A 17 6.17 -14.67 -4.62
N PHE A 18 6.03 -14.76 -5.94
CA PHE A 18 5.61 -16.01 -6.59
C PHE A 18 6.71 -17.07 -6.51
N VAL A 19 7.98 -16.68 -6.60
CA VAL A 19 9.11 -17.61 -6.40
C VAL A 19 9.13 -18.11 -4.96
N LEU A 20 8.92 -17.22 -3.98
CA LEU A 20 8.79 -17.59 -2.58
C LEU A 20 7.64 -18.58 -2.35
N ALA A 21 6.45 -18.29 -2.88
CA ALA A 21 5.30 -19.18 -2.78
C ALA A 21 5.56 -20.56 -3.44
N MET A 22 6.23 -20.58 -4.60
CA MET A 22 6.56 -21.84 -5.29
C MET A 22 7.60 -22.68 -4.53
N ARG A 23 8.52 -22.05 -3.78
CA ARG A 23 9.50 -22.75 -2.93
C ARG A 23 8.86 -23.43 -1.71
N GLU A 24 7.71 -22.94 -1.26
CA GLU A 24 6.99 -23.46 -0.08
C GLU A 24 5.92 -24.51 -0.42
N LEU A 25 5.82 -24.93 -1.70
CA LEU A 25 4.90 -25.98 -2.10
C LEU A 25 5.34 -27.33 -1.50
N SER A 26 4.38 -28.01 -0.91
CA SER A 26 4.58 -29.23 -0.11
C SER A 26 4.29 -30.52 -0.90
N GLY A 27 3.78 -30.41 -2.12
CA GLY A 27 3.30 -31.53 -2.93
C GLY A 27 1.87 -31.96 -2.60
N VAL A 28 1.22 -31.32 -1.63
CA VAL A 28 -0.20 -31.53 -1.32
C VAL A 28 -1.04 -30.57 -2.15
N PHE A 29 -1.69 -31.08 -3.20
CA PHE A 29 -2.40 -30.29 -4.22
C PHE A 29 -3.32 -29.19 -3.66
N LEU A 30 -4.10 -29.49 -2.60
CA LEU A 30 -5.01 -28.52 -1.99
C LEU A 30 -4.28 -27.43 -1.19
N ALA A 31 -3.20 -27.77 -0.49
CA ALA A 31 -2.39 -26.80 0.24
C ALA A 31 -1.66 -25.87 -0.73
N ASP A 32 -1.08 -26.45 -1.78
CA ASP A 32 -0.33 -25.78 -2.83
C ASP A 32 -1.22 -24.80 -3.61
N SER A 33 -2.43 -25.23 -4.01
CA SER A 33 -3.40 -24.36 -4.69
C SER A 33 -3.89 -23.21 -3.81
N SER A 34 -4.06 -23.47 -2.51
CA SER A 34 -4.50 -22.44 -1.55
C SER A 34 -3.45 -21.36 -1.38
N LEU A 35 -2.17 -21.75 -1.27
CA LEU A 35 -1.06 -20.82 -1.13
C LEU A 35 -0.94 -19.88 -2.34
N ILE A 36 -1.08 -20.43 -3.56
CA ILE A 36 -1.05 -19.63 -4.80
C ILE A 36 -2.19 -18.60 -4.81
N LEU A 37 -3.42 -19.03 -4.52
CA LEU A 37 -4.58 -18.12 -4.52
C LEU A 37 -4.50 -17.05 -3.44
N VAL A 38 -4.02 -17.39 -2.24
CA VAL A 38 -3.75 -16.43 -1.17
C VAL A 38 -2.70 -15.41 -1.64
N THR A 39 -1.63 -15.87 -2.28
CA THR A 39 -0.59 -14.97 -2.81
C THR A 39 -1.16 -14.00 -3.84
N VAL A 40 -2.02 -14.47 -4.75
CA VAL A 40 -2.70 -13.61 -5.73
C VAL A 40 -3.60 -12.59 -5.05
N LEU A 41 -4.37 -12.98 -4.02
CA LEU A 41 -5.22 -12.07 -3.25
C LEU A 41 -4.41 -11.00 -2.52
N VAL A 42 -3.26 -11.36 -1.93
CA VAL A 42 -2.36 -10.40 -1.28
C VAL A 42 -1.82 -9.40 -2.31
N VAL A 43 -1.28 -9.87 -3.44
CA VAL A 43 -0.77 -8.99 -4.51
C VAL A 43 -1.88 -8.06 -5.03
N LEU A 44 -3.09 -8.59 -5.21
CA LEU A 44 -4.25 -7.80 -5.63
C LEU A 44 -4.58 -6.72 -4.59
N ALA A 45 -4.59 -7.04 -3.30
CA ALA A 45 -4.83 -6.07 -2.23
C ALA A 45 -3.84 -4.90 -2.29
N TRP A 46 -2.56 -5.18 -2.50
CA TRP A 46 -1.52 -4.15 -2.61
C TRP A 46 -1.64 -3.31 -3.88
N ALA A 47 -1.91 -3.94 -5.03
CA ALA A 47 -2.17 -3.21 -6.26
C ALA A 47 -3.37 -2.25 -6.12
N LEU A 48 -4.40 -2.69 -5.39
CA LEU A 48 -5.57 -1.89 -5.08
C LEU A 48 -5.22 -0.75 -4.13
N LEU A 49 -4.58 -1.02 -2.99
CA LEU A 49 -4.17 0.01 -2.03
C LEU A 49 -3.31 1.10 -2.67
N LEU A 50 -2.46 0.75 -3.64
CA LEU A 50 -1.66 1.71 -4.41
C LEU A 50 -2.49 2.51 -5.43
N GLY A 51 -3.41 1.87 -6.15
CA GLY A 51 -4.21 2.53 -7.20
C GLY A 51 -5.41 3.31 -6.69
N PHE A 52 -6.01 2.89 -5.58
CA PHE A 52 -7.29 3.42 -5.09
C PHE A 52 -7.24 4.86 -4.60
N PRO A 53 -6.20 5.33 -3.88
CA PRO A 53 -6.06 6.73 -3.53
C PRO A 53 -6.01 7.64 -4.76
N GLY A 54 -5.30 7.23 -5.81
CA GLY A 54 -5.27 7.96 -7.09
C GLY A 54 -6.65 8.02 -7.76
N TYR A 55 -7.40 6.92 -7.72
CA TYR A 55 -8.80 6.90 -8.19
C TYR A 55 -9.71 7.82 -7.38
N ILE A 56 -9.60 7.82 -6.04
CA ILE A 56 -10.36 8.71 -5.15
C ILE A 56 -10.04 10.16 -5.50
N TRP A 57 -8.76 10.51 -5.63
CA TRP A 57 -8.31 11.86 -5.94
C TRP A 57 -8.84 12.31 -7.31
N TYR A 58 -8.70 11.47 -8.33
CA TYR A 58 -9.27 11.73 -9.65
C TYR A 58 -10.78 12.01 -9.59
N LYS A 59 -11.51 11.22 -8.79
CA LYS A 59 -12.96 11.35 -8.64
C LYS A 59 -13.35 12.65 -7.94
N ILE A 60 -12.65 13.02 -6.86
CA ILE A 60 -12.86 14.30 -6.14
C ILE A 60 -12.66 15.48 -7.09
N PHE A 61 -11.54 15.51 -7.82
CA PHE A 61 -11.21 16.66 -8.68
C PHE A 61 -12.05 16.75 -9.95
N ARG A 62 -12.35 15.61 -10.61
CA ARG A 62 -13.11 15.61 -11.88
C ARG A 62 -14.61 15.83 -11.66
N LEU A 63 -15.21 15.22 -10.64
CA LEU A 63 -16.66 15.34 -10.40
C LEU A 63 -17.04 16.69 -9.78
N ARG A 64 -16.10 17.42 -9.17
CA ARG A 64 -16.34 18.78 -8.68
C ARG A 64 -16.68 19.77 -9.79
N HIS A 65 -16.16 19.57 -11.00
CA HIS A 65 -16.53 20.35 -12.18
C HIS A 65 -17.94 20.03 -12.69
N GLU A 66 -18.44 18.81 -12.45
CA GLU A 66 -19.80 18.39 -12.79
C GLU A 66 -20.73 18.61 -11.58
N LYS A 67 -21.06 19.88 -11.35
CA LYS A 67 -21.69 20.46 -10.16
C LYS A 67 -22.86 19.70 -9.49
N HIS A 68 -23.50 18.66 -10.06
CA HIS A 68 -24.82 18.19 -9.61
C HIS A 68 -25.11 16.67 -9.58
N ARG A 69 -24.12 15.76 -9.61
CA ARG A 69 -24.44 14.32 -9.43
C ARG A 69 -23.76 13.71 -8.21
N ARG A 70 -24.56 13.49 -7.15
CA ARG A 70 -24.32 12.58 -6.01
C ARG A 70 -24.16 11.13 -6.49
N HIS A 71 -23.19 10.86 -7.35
CA HIS A 71 -22.87 9.53 -7.80
C HIS A 71 -21.70 9.04 -6.93
N HIS A 72 -22.07 8.44 -5.79
CA HIS A 72 -21.17 7.56 -5.07
C HIS A 72 -20.52 6.58 -6.05
N PRO A 73 -19.22 6.27 -5.91
CA PRO A 73 -18.55 5.33 -6.79
C PRO A 73 -19.32 4.00 -6.75
N ARG A 74 -19.87 3.60 -7.90
CA ARG A 74 -20.62 2.35 -8.02
C ARG A 74 -19.67 1.27 -8.48
N PHE A 75 -18.91 0.65 -7.57
CA PHE A 75 -18.16 -0.57 -7.91
C PHE A 75 -19.15 -1.71 -8.12
N ALA A 76 -18.93 -2.54 -9.14
CA ALA A 76 -19.76 -3.74 -9.31
C ALA A 76 -19.74 -4.59 -8.02
N PRO A 77 -20.86 -5.21 -7.59
CA PRO A 77 -20.92 -5.99 -6.35
C PRO A 77 -19.82 -7.04 -6.22
N TRP A 78 -19.47 -7.72 -7.31
CA TRP A 78 -18.39 -8.71 -7.35
C TRP A 78 -17.02 -8.07 -7.09
N LEU A 79 -16.80 -6.86 -7.60
CA LEU A 79 -15.56 -6.14 -7.39
C LEU A 79 -15.44 -5.75 -5.91
N LEU A 80 -16.51 -5.25 -5.30
CA LEU A 80 -16.51 -4.94 -3.86
C LEU A 80 -16.22 -6.17 -2.99
N GLY A 81 -16.82 -7.31 -3.32
CA GLY A 81 -16.52 -8.59 -2.67
C GLY A 81 -15.05 -8.97 -2.79
N LEU A 82 -14.49 -8.84 -4.00
CA LEU A 82 -13.09 -9.13 -4.28
C LEU A 82 -12.13 -8.18 -3.53
N LEU A 83 -12.46 -6.89 -3.47
CA LEU A 83 -11.70 -5.89 -2.71
C LEU A 83 -11.63 -6.28 -1.22
N CYS A 84 -12.79 -6.51 -0.60
CA CYS A 84 -12.85 -6.83 0.83
C CYS A 84 -12.16 -8.17 1.14
N ALA A 85 -12.34 -9.18 0.28
CA ALA A 85 -11.66 -10.46 0.44
C ALA A 85 -10.14 -10.30 0.35
N SER A 86 -9.64 -9.57 -0.65
CA SER A 86 -8.21 -9.34 -0.86
C SER A 86 -7.59 -8.58 0.32
N LEU A 87 -8.24 -7.49 0.76
CA LEU A 87 -7.79 -6.71 1.92
C LEU A 87 -7.73 -7.57 3.19
N LEU A 88 -8.76 -8.36 3.46
CA LEU A 88 -8.77 -9.27 4.61
C LEU A 88 -7.63 -10.29 4.53
N THR A 89 -7.41 -10.90 3.36
CA THR A 89 -6.32 -11.85 3.17
C THR A 89 -4.96 -11.21 3.42
N ALA A 90 -4.71 -9.99 2.92
CA ALA A 90 -3.46 -9.27 3.15
C ALA A 90 -3.22 -8.93 4.64
N TRP A 91 -4.28 -8.74 5.42
CA TRP A 91 -4.16 -8.47 6.86
C TRP A 91 -3.90 -9.74 7.67
N LEU A 92 -4.51 -10.86 7.29
CA LEU A 92 -4.34 -12.14 8.00
C LEU A 92 -3.08 -12.89 7.59
N VAL A 93 -2.61 -12.66 6.36
CA VAL A 93 -1.42 -13.28 5.78
C VAL A 93 -0.57 -12.16 5.15
N PRO A 94 0.22 -11.42 5.94
CA PRO A 94 0.98 -10.27 5.48
C PRO A 94 2.26 -10.70 4.75
N LEU A 95 2.12 -11.34 3.58
CA LEU A 95 3.24 -11.78 2.74
C LEU A 95 4.05 -10.62 2.16
N ILE A 96 3.48 -9.41 2.18
CA ILE A 96 4.15 -8.19 1.75
C ILE A 96 4.03 -7.20 2.90
N SER A 97 5.16 -6.68 3.35
CA SER A 97 5.23 -5.58 4.31
C SER A 97 5.82 -4.35 3.64
N PHE A 98 5.39 -3.18 4.08
CA PHE A 98 5.91 -1.91 3.59
C PHE A 98 6.76 -1.26 4.68
N GLN A 99 7.93 -0.76 4.31
CA GLN A 99 8.85 -0.11 5.24
C GLN A 99 9.62 1.03 4.57
N ARG A 100 10.25 1.88 5.38
CA ARG A 100 11.14 2.93 4.90
C ARG A 100 12.41 2.31 4.32
N LEU A 101 12.94 2.88 3.24
CA LEU A 101 14.30 2.57 2.81
C LEU A 101 15.30 3.09 3.84
N GLU A 102 16.16 2.21 4.34
CA GLU A 102 17.22 2.53 5.32
C GLU A 102 18.62 2.60 4.70
N ILE A 103 18.73 2.40 3.38
CA ILE A 103 19.99 2.44 2.65
C ILE A 103 20.46 3.88 2.48
N GLU A 104 21.69 4.16 2.91
CA GLU A 104 22.30 5.48 2.76
C GLU A 104 22.28 5.93 1.29
N GLY A 105 21.80 7.15 1.06
CA GLY A 105 21.74 7.74 -0.28
C GLY A 105 20.47 7.42 -1.08
N LEU A 106 19.60 6.52 -0.59
CA LEU A 106 18.29 6.24 -1.19
C LEU A 106 17.16 6.84 -0.35
N ILE A 107 16.17 7.41 -1.03
CA ILE A 107 14.97 7.99 -0.41
C ILE A 107 13.77 7.23 -0.93
N GLY A 108 12.92 6.75 -0.01
CA GLY A 108 11.64 6.17 -0.40
C GLY A 108 11.09 5.15 0.58
N VAL A 109 10.13 4.39 0.07
CA VAL A 109 9.41 3.31 0.75
C VAL A 109 9.58 2.06 -0.10
N ASP A 110 9.80 0.93 0.56
CA ASP A 110 10.03 -0.36 -0.07
C ASP A 110 8.97 -1.38 0.33
N PHE A 111 8.84 -2.41 -0.50
CA PHE A 111 8.00 -3.57 -0.28
C PHE A 111 8.89 -4.78 -0.06
N LEU A 112 8.92 -5.27 1.18
CA LEU A 112 9.55 -6.54 1.48
C LEU A 112 8.54 -7.67 1.28
N THR A 113 9.00 -8.71 0.60
CA THR A 113 8.24 -9.96 0.45
C THR A 113 8.74 -10.97 1.47
N HIS A 114 7.81 -11.65 2.11
CA HIS A 114 8.08 -12.71 3.08
C HIS A 114 7.55 -14.02 2.56
N SER A 115 8.25 -15.10 2.89
CA SER A 115 7.69 -16.45 2.76
C SER A 115 6.50 -16.61 3.72
N PHE A 116 5.57 -17.52 3.44
CA PHE A 116 4.43 -17.76 4.30
C PHE A 116 4.87 -18.12 5.73
N SER A 117 5.91 -18.96 5.84
CA SER A 117 6.51 -19.36 7.11
C SER A 117 7.16 -18.20 7.90
N ALA A 118 7.72 -17.20 7.22
CA ALA A 118 8.38 -16.05 7.86
C ALA A 118 7.46 -14.83 8.03
N SER A 119 6.31 -14.81 7.37
CA SER A 119 5.41 -13.65 7.30
C SER A 119 4.68 -13.32 8.62
N GLY A 120 4.67 -14.22 9.60
CA GLY A 120 3.82 -14.07 10.79
C GLY A 120 2.33 -14.25 10.50
N ALA A 121 1.98 -15.03 9.48
CA ALA A 121 0.60 -15.37 9.13
C ALA A 121 -0.18 -15.90 10.36
N LEU A 122 -1.36 -15.34 10.59
CA LEU A 122 -2.19 -15.67 11.76
C LEU A 122 -2.96 -16.98 11.60
N ILE A 123 -3.14 -17.42 10.35
CA ILE A 123 -3.97 -18.57 9.96
C ILE A 123 -3.31 -19.30 8.80
N SER A 124 -3.68 -20.57 8.57
CA SER A 124 -3.16 -21.35 7.44
C SER A 124 -3.67 -20.81 6.09
N ALA A 125 -2.97 -21.12 4.99
CA ALA A 125 -3.38 -20.69 3.66
C ALA A 125 -4.79 -21.21 3.27
N GLN A 126 -5.15 -22.42 3.69
CA GLN A 126 -6.49 -22.97 3.44
C GLN A 126 -7.57 -22.21 4.23
N GLN A 127 -7.28 -21.87 5.49
CA GLN A 127 -8.19 -21.08 6.33
C GLN A 127 -8.37 -19.67 5.76
N ALA A 128 -7.28 -19.04 5.31
CA ALA A 128 -7.31 -17.72 4.68
C ALA A 128 -8.15 -17.73 3.40
N LEU A 129 -7.98 -18.75 2.54
CA LEU A 129 -8.76 -18.89 1.31
C LEU A 129 -10.24 -19.12 1.61
N LEU A 130 -10.57 -20.00 2.55
CA LEU A 130 -11.96 -20.26 2.95
C LEU A 130 -12.62 -18.98 3.48
N LEU A 131 -11.93 -18.24 4.35
CA LEU A 131 -12.44 -17.00 4.90
C LEU A 131 -12.59 -15.91 3.82
N ALA A 132 -11.63 -15.81 2.91
CA ALA A 132 -11.71 -14.90 1.76
C ALA A 132 -12.94 -15.21 0.88
N LEU A 133 -13.22 -16.49 0.63
CA LEU A 133 -14.41 -16.93 -0.10
C LEU A 133 -15.70 -16.56 0.64
N ILE A 134 -15.76 -16.81 1.95
CA ILE A 134 -16.91 -16.44 2.78
C ILE A 134 -17.14 -14.92 2.72
N VAL A 135 -16.09 -14.12 2.92
CA VAL A 135 -16.18 -12.66 2.86
C VAL A 135 -16.59 -12.18 1.47
N PHE A 136 -16.05 -12.78 0.41
CA PHE A 136 -16.45 -12.48 -0.96
C PHE A 136 -17.95 -12.70 -1.15
N VAL A 137 -18.47 -13.87 -0.77
CA VAL A 137 -19.89 -14.21 -0.93
C VAL A 137 -20.78 -13.31 -0.07
N VAL A 138 -20.43 -13.10 1.20
CA VAL A 138 -21.20 -12.25 2.12
C VAL A 138 -21.25 -10.82 1.60
N VAL A 139 -20.13 -10.23 1.20
CA VAL A 139 -20.07 -8.87 0.66
C VAL A 139 -20.78 -8.79 -0.68
N PHE A 140 -20.61 -9.77 -1.56
CA PHE A 140 -21.28 -9.83 -2.86
C PHE A 140 -22.81 -9.82 -2.70
N VAL A 141 -23.34 -10.68 -1.83
CA VAL A 141 -24.77 -10.76 -1.53
C VAL A 141 -25.25 -9.47 -0.85
N ALA A 142 -24.55 -9.00 0.18
CA ALA A 142 -24.90 -7.77 0.89
C ALA A 142 -24.88 -6.52 -0.02
N ALA A 143 -23.99 -6.48 -1.01
CA ALA A 143 -23.90 -5.41 -2.00
C ALA A 143 -25.08 -5.39 -3.00
N GLN A 144 -25.88 -6.46 -3.10
CA GLN A 144 -27.15 -6.44 -3.85
C GLN A 144 -28.25 -5.70 -3.10
N PHE A 145 -28.12 -5.56 -1.78
CA PHE A 145 -29.09 -4.87 -0.92
C PHE A 145 -28.67 -3.42 -0.63
N SER A 146 -29.54 -2.67 0.08
CA SER A 146 -29.31 -1.26 0.44
C SER A 146 -28.09 -1.00 1.34
N ILE A 147 -27.44 -2.04 1.88
CA ILE A 147 -26.27 -1.94 2.78
C ILE A 147 -24.99 -1.59 2.00
N ARG A 148 -25.01 -1.67 0.67
CA ARG A 148 -23.88 -1.37 -0.23
C ARG A 148 -23.13 -0.07 0.09
N ARG A 149 -23.81 0.96 0.59
CA ARG A 149 -23.18 2.25 0.97
C ARG A 149 -22.17 2.09 2.11
N PHE A 150 -22.50 1.29 3.13
CA PHE A 150 -21.61 1.06 4.28
C PHE A 150 -20.41 0.19 3.89
N LEU A 151 -20.61 -0.77 2.98
CA LEU A 151 -19.54 -1.66 2.52
C LEU A 151 -18.44 -0.91 1.75
N TYR A 152 -18.74 0.24 1.14
CA TYR A 152 -17.72 1.07 0.49
C TYR A 152 -16.78 1.80 1.44
N ILE A 153 -17.20 1.99 2.70
CA ILE A 153 -16.38 2.69 3.68
C ILE A 153 -15.11 1.90 3.96
N ILE A 154 -15.18 0.57 3.96
CA ILE A 154 -14.04 -0.32 4.25
C ILE A 154 -12.87 -0.07 3.28
N PRO A 155 -13.00 -0.27 1.95
CA PRO A 155 -11.87 -0.06 1.04
C PRO A 155 -11.42 1.39 0.98
N ILE A 156 -12.33 2.37 1.14
CA ILE A 156 -11.94 3.79 1.21
C ILE A 156 -11.08 4.04 2.43
N LEU A 157 -11.54 3.63 3.62
CA LEU A 157 -10.82 3.84 4.87
C LEU A 157 -9.47 3.10 4.86
N SER A 158 -9.42 1.85 4.40
CA SER A 158 -8.16 1.11 4.24
C SER A 158 -7.19 1.83 3.31
N SER A 159 -7.68 2.43 2.21
CA SER A 159 -6.83 3.17 1.27
C SER A 159 -6.34 4.50 1.85
N VAL A 160 -7.17 5.21 2.62
CA VAL A 160 -6.80 6.45 3.31
C VAL A 160 -5.75 6.17 4.39
N ILE A 161 -5.98 5.13 5.21
CA ILE A 161 -5.00 4.68 6.22
C ILE A 161 -3.69 4.32 5.53
N PHE A 162 -3.74 3.49 4.48
CA PHE A 162 -2.55 3.10 3.72
C PHE A 162 -1.79 4.32 3.17
N MET A 163 -2.49 5.25 2.50
CA MET A 163 -1.87 6.47 1.97
C MET A 163 -1.25 7.33 3.08
N GLY A 164 -1.91 7.42 4.24
CA GLY A 164 -1.36 8.14 5.40
C GLY A 164 -0.04 7.52 5.88
N ILE A 165 0.02 6.20 6.04
CA ILE A 165 1.27 5.56 6.50
C ILE A 165 2.34 5.61 5.40
N TYR A 166 1.96 5.45 4.12
CA TYR A 166 2.89 5.57 3.00
C TYR A 166 3.54 6.96 2.94
N VAL A 167 2.73 8.02 3.01
CA VAL A 167 3.20 9.40 3.04
C VAL A 167 4.08 9.64 4.26
N PHE A 168 3.71 9.11 5.42
CA PHE A 168 4.52 9.21 6.63
C PHE A 168 5.92 8.58 6.45
N TYR A 169 6.01 7.35 5.93
CA TYR A 169 7.31 6.71 5.72
C TYR A 169 8.15 7.41 4.65
N PHE A 170 7.52 7.86 3.56
CA PHE A 170 8.22 8.63 2.54
C PHE A 170 8.75 9.96 3.09
N PHE A 171 7.93 10.65 3.88
CA PHE A 171 8.31 11.88 4.57
C PHE A 171 9.46 11.63 5.55
N ALA A 172 9.37 10.60 6.39
CA ALA A 172 10.41 10.25 7.34
C ALA A 172 11.74 9.87 6.66
N SER A 173 11.70 9.25 5.47
CA SER A 173 12.89 8.95 4.65
C SER A 173 13.51 10.24 4.13
N SER A 174 12.69 11.09 3.50
CA SER A 174 13.14 12.36 2.91
C SER A 174 13.69 13.30 3.99
N PHE A 175 13.01 13.38 5.13
CA PHE A 175 13.41 14.20 6.28
C PHE A 175 14.80 13.78 6.78
N ALA A 176 15.00 12.48 7.03
CA ALA A 176 16.27 11.95 7.49
C ALA A 176 17.39 12.24 6.47
N TYR A 177 17.13 11.97 5.19
CA TYR A 177 18.10 12.23 4.12
C TYR A 177 18.55 13.70 4.09
N TYR A 178 17.62 14.65 3.95
CA TYR A 178 17.99 16.06 3.84
C TYR A 178 18.64 16.59 5.13
N LEU A 179 18.22 16.11 6.30
CA LEU A 179 18.82 16.49 7.56
C LEU A 179 20.27 15.99 7.67
N TYR A 180 20.50 14.69 7.47
CA TYR A 180 21.84 14.11 7.63
C TYR A 180 22.80 14.58 6.53
N THR A 181 22.37 14.61 5.27
CA THR A 181 23.18 15.11 4.15
C THR A 181 23.45 16.62 4.31
N GLY A 182 22.46 17.40 4.76
CA GLY A 182 22.62 18.83 5.03
C GLY A 182 23.63 19.11 6.15
N LEU A 183 23.55 18.37 7.26
CA LEU A 183 24.50 18.46 8.37
C LEU A 183 25.91 18.00 7.96
N GLY A 184 26.02 16.88 7.22
CA GLY A 184 27.30 16.39 6.72
C GLY A 184 27.99 17.37 5.77
N ALA A 185 27.23 17.98 4.86
CA ALA A 185 27.73 19.04 3.98
C ALA A 185 28.19 20.28 4.76
N PHE A 186 27.49 20.63 5.84
CA PHE A 186 27.89 21.74 6.72
C PHE A 186 29.24 21.46 7.39
N MET A 187 29.40 20.26 7.97
CA MET A 187 30.63 19.87 8.69
C MET A 187 31.85 19.76 7.78
N THR A 188 31.65 19.47 6.49
CA THR A 188 32.71 19.40 5.48
C THR A 188 33.00 20.75 4.80
N GLY A 189 32.36 21.84 5.25
CA GLY A 189 32.56 23.20 4.71
C GLY A 189 31.80 23.49 3.40
N SER A 190 30.96 22.56 2.93
CA SER A 190 30.13 22.72 1.73
C SER A 190 28.83 23.48 2.03
N TYR A 191 28.95 24.75 2.43
CA TYR A 191 27.83 25.55 2.95
C TYR A 191 26.69 25.76 1.94
N VAL A 192 27.01 25.96 0.66
CA VAL A 192 25.99 26.14 -0.39
C VAL A 192 25.12 24.89 -0.54
N LEU A 193 25.75 23.71 -0.60
CA LEU A 193 25.04 22.44 -0.68
C LEU A 193 24.19 22.20 0.57
N SER A 194 24.74 22.48 1.76
CA SER A 194 24.00 22.40 3.02
C SER A 194 22.75 23.29 3.04
N GLY A 195 22.89 24.55 2.61
CA GLY A 195 21.76 25.48 2.49
C GLY A 195 20.67 24.98 1.54
N LEU A 196 21.04 24.40 0.40
CA LEU A 196 20.08 23.78 -0.53
C LEU A 196 19.35 22.59 0.09
N MET A 197 20.06 21.72 0.83
CA MET A 197 19.45 20.57 1.51
C MET A 197 18.44 21.01 2.58
N PHE A 198 18.76 22.04 3.37
CA PHE A 198 17.81 22.59 4.35
C PHE A 198 16.62 23.29 3.70
N LEU A 199 16.82 23.97 2.56
CA LEU A 199 15.72 24.53 1.79
C LEU A 199 14.78 23.43 1.28
N PHE A 200 15.33 22.34 0.72
CA PHE A 200 14.52 21.19 0.30
C PHE A 200 13.83 20.49 1.46
N LEU A 201 14.46 20.40 2.63
CA LEU A 201 13.84 19.91 3.85
C LEU A 201 12.63 20.76 4.24
N LEU A 202 12.77 22.08 4.24
CA LEU A 202 11.67 23.01 4.55
C LEU A 202 10.51 22.85 3.55
N LEU A 203 10.82 22.82 2.25
CA LEU A 203 9.83 22.59 1.22
C LEU A 203 9.13 21.24 1.41
N THR A 204 9.87 20.18 1.73
CA THR A 204 9.34 18.84 2.03
C THR A 204 8.33 18.90 3.18
N ILE A 205 8.68 19.56 4.29
CA ILE A 205 7.76 19.72 5.44
C ILE A 205 6.48 20.43 5.01
N VAL A 206 6.58 21.56 4.32
CA VAL A 206 5.43 22.34 3.87
C VAL A 206 4.55 21.52 2.93
N PHE A 207 5.12 20.93 1.87
CA PHE A 207 4.35 20.19 0.87
C PHE A 207 3.68 18.95 1.44
N TYR A 208 4.38 18.13 2.24
CA TYR A 208 3.80 16.90 2.77
C TYR A 208 2.75 17.17 3.85
N VAL A 209 3.00 18.08 4.79
CA VAL A 209 2.03 18.41 5.84
C VAL A 209 0.81 19.09 5.23
N SER A 210 1.00 20.14 4.45
CA SER A 210 -0.13 20.86 3.83
C SER A 210 -0.87 20.00 2.82
N GLY A 211 -0.17 19.22 2.00
CA GLY A 211 -0.78 18.30 1.04
C GLY A 211 -1.62 17.22 1.72
N TYR A 212 -1.13 16.63 2.82
CA TYR A 212 -1.87 15.61 3.56
C TYR A 212 -3.09 16.20 4.29
N VAL A 213 -2.93 17.36 4.95
CA VAL A 213 -4.07 18.07 5.59
C VAL A 213 -5.13 18.44 4.56
N PHE A 214 -4.72 18.95 3.40
CA PHE A 214 -5.64 19.27 2.30
C PHE A 214 -6.36 18.02 1.76
N PHE A 215 -5.65 16.90 1.61
CA PHE A 215 -6.24 15.62 1.21
C PHE A 215 -7.30 15.13 2.21
N LEU A 216 -7.01 15.16 3.51
CA LEU A 216 -7.98 14.79 4.55
C LEU A 216 -9.19 15.74 4.56
N TYR A 217 -8.95 17.05 4.42
CA TYR A 217 -10.01 18.04 4.36
C TYR A 217 -10.97 17.78 3.19
N GLU A 218 -10.44 17.50 2.00
CA GLU A 218 -11.26 17.21 0.81
C GLU A 218 -12.04 15.90 0.97
N ILE A 219 -11.48 14.87 1.62
CA ILE A 219 -12.22 13.62 1.89
C ILE A 219 -13.35 13.81 2.89
N ILE A 220 -13.13 14.57 3.98
CA ILE A 220 -14.15 14.79 5.02
C ILE A 220 -15.30 15.65 4.51
N ARG A 221 -15.01 16.56 3.58
CA ARG A 221 -15.99 17.48 3.01
C ARG A 221 -16.98 16.80 2.06
N ASP A 222 -16.57 15.74 1.36
CA ASP A 222 -17.36 15.00 0.36
C ASP A 222 -18.20 13.85 0.97
#